data_AF-A0A6L4A2U2-F1
#
_entry.id   AF-A0A6L4A2U2-F1
#
_cell.length_a   1.000
_cell.length_b   1.000
_cell.length_c   1.000
_cell.angle_alpha   90.00
_cell.angle_beta   90.00
_cell.angle_gamma   90.00
#
_symmetry.space_group_name_H-M   'P 1'
#
loop_
_entity.id
_entity.type
_entity.pdbx_description
1 polymer ?
#
loop_
_entity_poly.entity_id
_entity_poly.type
_entity_poly.pdbx_seq_one_letter_code
_entity_poly.pdbx_strand_id
1 'polypeptide(L)'
;PNRVTILVTSNGPGVLVLNDQYDDDWRVEVDGKLADLLRANDLTRAVCVPSGDHTVVFSYQPMALKIARVLFGVGGLLIVARGGSIVVSRRRETLQSL
;
A
#
# COMPACT_ATOMS: atom_id res chain seq x y z
N PRO A 1 1.23 -7.94 10.77
CA PRO A 1 2.43 -7.85 9.90
C PRO A 1 2.06 -7.29 8.51
N ASN A 2 2.78 -6.28 8.01
CA ASN A 2 2.52 -5.69 6.69
C ASN A 2 3.27 -6.44 5.56
N ARG A 3 4.14 -7.38 5.92
CA ARG A 3 4.93 -8.19 5.00
C ARG A 3 5.19 -9.56 5.63
N VAL A 4 5.08 -10.61 4.83
CA VAL A 4 5.38 -12.00 5.19
C VAL A 4 6.30 -12.56 4.12
N THR A 5 7.46 -13.07 4.52
CA THR A 5 8.43 -13.71 3.63
C THR A 5 8.48 -15.20 3.94
N ILE A 6 8.37 -16.03 2.92
CA ILE A 6 8.39 -17.48 3.03
C ILE A 6 9.46 -17.99 2.08
N LEU A 7 10.39 -18.79 2.60
CA LEU A 7 11.30 -19.58 1.81
C LEU A 7 10.67 -20.95 1.62
N VAL A 8 10.53 -21.39 0.38
CA VAL A 8 9.88 -22.66 0.04
C VAL A 8 10.71 -23.41 -0.98
N THR A 9 10.87 -24.71 -0.75
CA THR A 9 11.41 -25.65 -1.73
C THR A 9 10.26 -26.52 -2.23
N SER A 10 10.02 -26.50 -3.54
CA SER A 10 8.94 -27.27 -4.16
C SER A 10 9.48 -28.35 -5.09
N ASN A 11 9.08 -29.60 -4.86
CA ASN A 11 9.48 -30.76 -5.68
C ASN A 11 8.80 -30.80 -7.06
N GLY A 12 7.92 -29.85 -7.36
CA GLY A 12 7.21 -29.69 -8.63
C GLY A 12 6.44 -28.37 -8.66
N PRO A 13 5.77 -28.01 -9.76
CA PRO A 13 4.83 -26.90 -9.77
C PRO A 13 3.73 -27.12 -8.73
N GLY A 14 3.46 -26.13 -7.89
CA GLY A 14 2.51 -26.27 -6.79
C GLY A 14 1.85 -24.97 -6.39
N VAL A 15 0.96 -25.05 -5.40
CA VAL A 15 0.28 -23.90 -4.81
C VAL A 15 0.72 -23.77 -3.37
N LEU A 16 1.37 -22.65 -3.04
CA LEU A 16 1.63 -22.30 -1.66
C LEU A 16 0.38 -21.65 -1.08
N VAL A 17 -0.18 -22.26 -0.03
CA VAL A 17 -1.32 -21.71 0.72
C VAL A 17 -0.82 -21.13 2.03
N LEU A 18 -1.08 -19.85 2.25
CA LEU A 18 -0.87 -19.17 3.51
C LEU A 18 -2.21 -19.14 4.25
N ASN A 19 -2.29 -19.83 5.40
CA ASN A 19 -3.50 -19.89 6.23
C ASN A 19 -3.72 -18.58 7.01
N ASP A 20 -3.93 -17.50 6.28
CA ASP A 20 -4.21 -16.16 6.76
C ASP A 20 -5.25 -15.52 5.84
N GLN A 21 -6.06 -14.60 6.38
CA GLN A 21 -7.24 -14.08 5.71
C GLN A 21 -6.89 -13.40 4.38
N TYR A 22 -7.66 -13.69 3.34
CA TYR A 22 -7.60 -13.05 2.04
C TYR A 22 -8.17 -11.62 2.11
N ASP A 23 -7.47 -10.69 1.47
CA ASP A 23 -7.91 -9.32 1.23
C ASP A 23 -7.27 -8.83 -0.09
N ASP A 24 -7.99 -8.05 -0.88
CA ASP A 24 -7.57 -7.55 -2.20
C ASP A 24 -6.38 -6.57 -2.12
N ASP A 25 -6.16 -5.97 -0.96
CA ASP A 25 -5.04 -5.06 -0.71
C ASP A 25 -3.71 -5.81 -0.49
N TRP A 26 -3.70 -7.14 -0.50
CA TRP A 26 -2.46 -7.92 -0.52
C TRP A 26 -1.87 -8.04 -1.93
N ARG A 27 -0.54 -8.01 -2.00
CA ARG A 27 0.24 -8.38 -3.19
C ARG A 27 1.15 -9.54 -2.85
N VAL A 28 1.43 -10.37 -3.86
CA VAL A 28 2.38 -11.47 -3.74
C VAL A 28 3.45 -11.36 -4.82
N GLU A 29 4.69 -11.67 -4.43
CA GLU A 29 5.83 -11.77 -5.32
C GLU A 29 6.49 -13.13 -5.15
N VAL A 30 6.95 -13.72 -6.26
CA VAL A 30 7.80 -14.92 -6.29
C VAL A 30 9.14 -14.49 -6.89
N ASP A 31 10.21 -14.60 -6.11
CA ASP A 31 11.56 -14.16 -6.46
C ASP A 31 11.63 -12.70 -6.94
N GLY A 32 10.85 -11.83 -6.28
CA GLY A 32 10.77 -10.40 -6.59
C GLY A 32 9.95 -10.04 -7.82
N LYS A 33 9.29 -11.01 -8.47
CA LYS A 33 8.35 -10.77 -9.57
C LYS A 33 6.92 -10.85 -9.06
N LEU A 34 6.10 -9.87 -9.43
CA LEU A 34 4.68 -9.88 -9.10
C LEU A 34 4.01 -11.14 -9.64
N ALA A 35 3.25 -11.82 -8.80
CA ALA A 35 2.49 -13.01 -9.13
C ALA A 35 1.02 -12.82 -8.77
N ASP A 36 0.17 -13.69 -9.32
CA ASP A 36 -1.26 -13.64 -9.07
C ASP A 36 -1.56 -14.13 -7.65
N LEU A 37 -2.20 -13.27 -6.85
CA LEU A 37 -2.70 -13.64 -5.53
C LEU A 37 -4.00 -14.42 -5.70
N LEU A 38 -3.93 -15.71 -5.41
CA LEU A 38 -5.06 -16.61 -5.47
C LEU A 38 -5.81 -16.65 -4.14
N ARG A 39 -7.10 -16.97 -4.21
CA ARG A 39 -7.93 -17.30 -3.05
C ARG A 39 -8.06 -18.81 -2.98
N ALA A 40 -7.67 -19.39 -1.85
CA ALA A 40 -7.85 -20.81 -1.55
C ALA A 40 -8.93 -20.96 -0.47
N ASN A 41 -9.80 -21.98 -0.61
CA ASN A 41 -10.86 -22.30 0.37
C ASN A 41 -11.67 -21.08 0.83
N ASP A 42 -11.96 -20.16 -0.08
CA ASP A 42 -12.63 -18.86 0.10
C ASP A 42 -12.01 -17.85 1.07
N LEU A 43 -11.18 -18.27 2.01
CA LEU A 43 -10.72 -17.43 3.12
C LEU A 43 -9.21 -17.22 3.12
N THR A 44 -8.42 -18.08 2.47
CA THR A 44 -6.96 -18.07 2.58
C THR A 44 -6.29 -17.55 1.33
N ARG A 45 -5.07 -17.02 1.52
CA ARG A 45 -4.24 -16.52 0.43
C ARG A 45 -3.39 -17.64 -0.14
N ALA A 46 -3.24 -17.65 -1.45
CA ALA A 46 -2.42 -18.62 -2.14
C ALA A 46 -1.66 -18.01 -3.31
N VAL A 47 -0.61 -18.69 -3.77
CA VAL A 47 0.14 -18.32 -4.98
C VAL A 47 0.71 -19.57 -5.63
N CYS A 48 0.75 -19.59 -6.96
CA CYS A 48 1.46 -20.62 -7.70
C CYS A 48 2.98 -20.44 -7.53
N VAL A 49 3.68 -21.52 -7.19
CA VAL A 49 5.13 -21.55 -7.05
C VAL A 49 5.69 -22.60 -8.02
N PRO A 50 6.70 -22.26 -8.84
CA PRO A 50 7.38 -23.24 -9.69
C PRO A 50 8.11 -24.32 -8.86
N SER A 51 8.66 -25.31 -9.55
CA SER A 51 9.57 -26.27 -8.91
C SER A 51 10.90 -25.61 -8.60
N GLY A 52 11.46 -25.93 -7.45
CA GLY A 52 12.75 -25.42 -6.99
C GLY A 52 12.62 -24.59 -5.71
N ASP A 53 13.69 -23.86 -5.42
CA ASP A 53 13.79 -22.97 -4.26
C ASP A 53 13.30 -21.58 -4.64
N HIS A 54 12.35 -21.06 -3.88
CA HIS A 54 11.72 -19.77 -4.14
C HIS A 54 11.57 -18.95 -2.87
N THR A 55 11.67 -17.63 -3.04
CA THR A 55 11.30 -16.66 -2.01
C THR A 55 9.94 -16.08 -2.37
N VAL A 56 8.94 -16.38 -1.57
CA VAL A 56 7.59 -15.84 -1.71
C VAL A 56 7.39 -14.71 -0.72
N VAL A 57 6.94 -13.55 -1.20
CA VAL A 57 6.73 -12.35 -0.38
C VAL A 57 5.29 -11.90 -0.53
N PHE A 58 4.53 -11.95 0.56
CA PHE A 58 3.24 -11.28 0.65
C PHE A 58 3.44 -9.91 1.29
N SER A 59 2.86 -8.86 0.71
CA SER A 59 2.89 -7.50 1.26
C SER A 59 1.51 -6.86 1.24
N TYR A 60 1.13 -6.22 2.34
CA TYR A 60 -0.14 -5.54 2.49
C TYR A 60 -0.02 -4.08 2.07
N GLN A 61 -0.81 -3.66 1.09
CA GLN A 61 -0.75 -2.34 0.47
C GLN A 61 -2.14 -1.68 0.40
N PRO A 62 -2.69 -1.21 1.54
CA PRO A 62 -4.06 -0.76 1.61
C PRO A 62 -4.35 0.45 0.71
N MET A 63 -5.34 0.32 -0.17
CA MET A 63 -5.74 1.42 -1.06
C MET A 63 -6.24 2.63 -0.26
N ALA A 64 -6.96 2.37 0.85
CA ALA A 64 -7.45 3.41 1.74
C ALA A 64 -6.33 4.32 2.28
N LEU A 65 -5.15 3.77 2.58
CA LEU A 65 -4.01 4.55 3.06
C LEU A 65 -3.44 5.45 1.96
N LYS A 66 -3.43 4.99 0.70
CA LYS A 66 -3.03 5.81 -0.46
C LYS A 66 -4.00 6.98 -0.65
N ILE A 67 -5.31 6.71 -0.59
CA ILE A 67 -6.36 7.73 -0.70
C ILE A 67 -6.25 8.75 0.43
N ALA A 68 -6.13 8.30 1.68
CA ALA A 68 -6.01 9.17 2.84
C ALA A 68 -4.83 10.13 2.70
N ARG A 69 -3.64 9.64 2.29
CA ARG A 69 -2.45 10.48 2.07
C ARG A 69 -2.73 11.61 1.07
N VAL A 70 -3.42 11.31 -0.04
CA VAL A 70 -3.78 12.33 -1.04
C VAL A 70 -4.74 13.36 -0.45
N LEU A 71 -5.80 12.91 0.23
CA LEU A 71 -6.79 13.80 0.83
C LEU A 71 -6.18 14.73 1.89
N PHE A 72 -5.33 14.20 2.77
CA PHE A 72 -4.62 15.00 3.77
C PHE A 72 -3.65 15.99 3.11
N GLY A 73 -2.94 15.58 2.06
CA GLY A 73 -2.06 16.47 1.31
C GLY A 73 -2.81 17.65 0.68
N VAL A 74 -3.93 17.38 0.01
CA VAL A 74 -4.78 18.41 -0.59
C VAL A 74 -5.39 19.32 0.49
N GLY A 75 -5.94 18.75 1.55
CA GLY A 75 -6.53 19.51 2.65
C GLY A 75 -5.51 20.44 3.33
N GLY A 76 -4.31 19.93 3.60
CA GLY A 76 -3.21 20.72 4.16
C GLY A 76 -2.80 21.88 3.26
N LEU A 77 -2.68 21.63 1.94
CA LEU A 77 -2.34 22.66 0.97
C LEU A 77 -3.39 23.80 0.93
N LEU A 78 -4.68 23.45 0.99
CA LEU A 78 -5.77 24.44 1.02
C LEU A 78 -5.75 25.29 2.30
N ILE A 79 -5.46 24.69 3.46
CA ILE A 79 -5.32 25.41 4.73
C ILE A 79 -4.15 26.39 4.67
N VAL A 80 -2.99 25.96 4.17
CA VAL A 80 -1.82 26.82 4.01
C VAL A 80 -2.09 27.97 3.04
N ALA A 81 -2.73 27.70 1.90
CA ALA A 81 -3.08 28.73 0.92
C ALA A 81 -4.04 29.78 1.50
N ARG A 82 -5.04 29.33 2.27
CA ARG A 82 -5.98 30.22 2.97
C ARG A 82 -5.30 31.04 4.05
N GLY A 83 -4.50 30.42 4.91
CA GLY A 83 -3.72 31.11 5.95
C GLY A 83 -2.77 32.16 5.35
N GLY A 84 -2.05 31.79 4.29
CA GLY A 84 -1.16 32.71 3.55
C GLY A 84 -1.92 33.90 2.97
N SER A 85 -3.10 33.68 2.39
CA SER A 85 -3.93 34.76 1.84
C SER A 85 -4.37 35.76 2.92
N ILE A 86 -4.76 35.28 4.10
CA ILE A 86 -5.17 36.12 5.25
C ILE A 86 -3.98 36.92 5.80
N VAL A 87 -2.80 36.30 5.90
CA VAL A 87 -1.59 37.00 6.38
C VAL A 87 -1.17 38.09 5.39
N VAL A 88 -1.24 37.81 4.09
CA VAL A 88 -0.92 38.79 3.05
C VAL A 88 -1.90 39.95 3.04
N SER A 89 -3.20 39.70 3.19
CA SER A 89 -4.21 40.77 3.23
C SER A 89 -4.00 41.69 4.44
N ARG A 90 -3.74 41.12 5.62
CA ARG A 90 -3.46 41.89 6.85
C ARG A 90 -2.20 42.76 6.73
N ARG A 91 -1.13 42.26 6.09
CA ARG A 91 0.10 43.06 5.87
C ARG A 91 -0.12 44.26 4.96
N ARG A 92 -1.01 44.15 3.97
CA ARG A 92 -1.34 45.25 3.05
C ARG A 92 -2.08 46.38 3.77
N GLU A 93 -2.99 46.05 4.67
CA GLU A 93 -3.75 47.04 5.45
C GLU A 93 -2.83 47.86 6.38
N THR A 94 -1.87 47.23 7.06
CA THR A 94 -0.94 47.93 7.98
C THR A 94 -0.01 48.91 7.26
N LEU A 95 0.40 48.61 6.02
CA LEU A 95 1.29 49.49 5.24
C LEU A 95 0.57 50.70 4.63
N GLN A 96 -0.76 50.65 4.50
CA GLN A 96 -1.56 51.77 3.98
C GLN A 96 -1.95 52.80 5.06
N SER A 97 -1.79 52.45 6.34
CA SER A 97 -2.10 53.32 7.48
C SER A 97 -0.90 54.10 8.05
N LEU A 98 0.27 53.98 7.43
CA LEU A 98 1.52 54.71 7.76
C LEU A 98 1.78 55.80 6.71
#